data_AF-A0A1Y3BP54-F1
#
_entry.id   AF-A0A1Y3BP54-F1
#
_cell.length_a   1.000
_cell.length_b   1.000
_cell.length_c   1.000
_cell.angle_alpha   90.00
_cell.angle_beta   90.00
_cell.angle_gamma   90.00
#
_symmetry.space_group_name_H-M   'P 1'
#
loop_
_entity.id
_entity.type
_entity.pdbx_description
1 polymer ?
#
loop_
_entity_poly.entity_id
_entity_poly.type
_entity_poly.pdbx_seq_one_letter_code
_entity_poly.pdbx_strand_id
1 'polypeptide(L)'
;MPLPSRSRVYSDINQHRQRDYWDYETHQVEWSDQDDYQLVRKLGRGKYSEVFEAINVTNNGRCVVKILKPVKKKKIKREIKILENLRDGPNIITLKAVVKDTLVWNLLFCY
;
A
#
# COMPACT_ATOMS: atom_id res chain seq x y z
N MET A 1 20.78 -31.48 1.15
CA MET A 1 19.60 -30.63 0.96
C MET A 1 19.19 -30.07 2.32
N PRO A 2 18.87 -28.77 2.43
CA PRO A 2 18.36 -28.24 3.70
C PRO A 2 17.03 -28.93 4.06
N LEU A 3 16.84 -29.22 5.34
CA LEU A 3 15.58 -29.78 5.86
C LEU A 3 14.47 -28.73 5.77
N PRO A 4 13.21 -29.13 5.51
CA PRO A 4 12.09 -28.22 5.48
C PRO A 4 11.84 -27.61 6.88
N SER A 5 11.38 -26.37 6.91
CA SER A 5 11.05 -25.62 8.13
C SER A 5 9.62 -25.08 8.04
N ARG A 6 8.92 -25.01 9.18
CA ARG A 6 7.56 -24.50 9.31
C ARG A 6 7.49 -23.55 10.51
N SER A 7 6.67 -22.50 10.41
CA SER A 7 6.42 -21.60 11.54
C SER A 7 5.81 -22.36 12.72
N ARG A 8 6.27 -22.07 13.95
CA ARG A 8 5.73 -22.65 15.19
C ARG A 8 4.32 -22.15 15.52
N VAL A 9 3.97 -20.96 15.04
CA VAL A 9 2.68 -20.30 15.26
C VAL A 9 2.15 -19.75 13.94
N TYR A 10 0.82 -19.69 13.79
CA TYR A 10 0.15 -19.19 12.59
C TYR A 10 0.55 -19.91 11.28
N SER A 11 0.99 -21.17 11.36
CA SER A 11 1.56 -21.92 10.23
C SER A 11 0.65 -21.99 9.00
N ASP A 12 -0.66 -22.08 9.22
CA ASP A 12 -1.64 -22.40 8.17
C ASP A 12 -2.75 -21.37 8.07
N ILE A 13 -2.61 -20.20 8.71
CA ILE A 13 -3.70 -19.21 8.77
C ILE A 13 -4.19 -18.82 7.38
N ASN A 14 -3.29 -18.63 6.42
CA ASN A 14 -3.67 -18.29 5.04
C ASN A 14 -4.38 -19.43 4.31
N GLN A 15 -4.16 -20.70 4.68
CA GLN A 15 -4.86 -21.84 4.08
C GLN A 15 -6.33 -21.90 4.52
N HIS A 16 -6.63 -21.38 5.71
CA HIS A 16 -7.98 -21.28 6.26
C HIS A 16 -8.70 -19.99 5.84
N ARG A 17 -8.04 -19.12 5.08
CA ARG A 17 -8.64 -17.89 4.52
C ARG A 17 -9.05 -18.15 3.07
N GLN A 18 -10.02 -17.36 2.61
CA GLN A 18 -10.38 -17.33 1.19
C GLN A 18 -9.16 -16.94 0.34
N ARG A 19 -9.11 -17.43 -0.91
CA ARG A 19 -7.95 -17.26 -1.80
C ARG A 19 -7.60 -15.78 -2.03
N ASP A 20 -8.63 -14.94 -2.15
CA ASP A 20 -8.54 -13.50 -2.34
C ASP A 20 -7.77 -12.77 -1.22
N TYR A 21 -7.70 -13.34 -0.01
CA TYR A 21 -6.96 -12.78 1.12
C TYR A 21 -5.45 -12.71 0.85
N TRP A 22 -4.87 -13.76 0.26
CA TRP A 22 -3.42 -13.88 0.08
C TRP A 22 -2.98 -13.85 -1.39
N ASP A 23 -3.88 -14.10 -2.34
CA ASP A 23 -3.59 -14.02 -3.77
C ASP A 23 -3.65 -12.56 -4.25
N TYR A 24 -2.62 -11.80 -3.87
CA TYR A 24 -2.49 -10.39 -4.26
C TYR A 24 -2.24 -10.19 -5.77
N GLU A 25 -1.95 -11.24 -6.55
CA GLU A 25 -1.70 -11.08 -7.98
C GLU A 25 -3.00 -10.81 -8.74
N THR A 26 -4.09 -11.45 -8.30
CA THR A 26 -5.44 -11.30 -8.86
C THR A 26 -6.22 -10.14 -8.24
N HIS A 27 -5.74 -9.56 -7.14
CA HIS A 27 -6.37 -8.41 -6.48
C HIS A 27 -6.59 -7.22 -7.44
N GLN A 28 -7.81 -6.68 -7.41
CA GLN A 28 -8.23 -5.49 -8.15
C GLN A 28 -8.10 -4.27 -7.23
N VAL A 29 -7.33 -3.29 -7.69
CA VAL A 29 -7.06 -2.05 -6.94
C VAL A 29 -8.14 -1.04 -7.28
N GLU A 30 -8.79 -0.49 -6.26
CA GLU A 30 -9.65 0.67 -6.40
C GLU A 30 -8.80 1.94 -6.43
N TRP A 31 -9.03 2.77 -7.44
CA TRP A 31 -8.24 3.96 -7.70
C TRP A 31 -9.02 5.21 -7.31
N SER A 32 -8.44 6.01 -6.42
CA SER A 32 -8.92 7.36 -6.11
C SER A 32 -8.31 8.39 -7.06
N ASP A 33 -8.92 9.58 -7.10
CA ASP A 33 -8.41 10.70 -7.88
C ASP A 33 -7.13 11.26 -7.25
N GLN A 34 -6.18 11.67 -8.09
CA GLN A 34 -4.95 12.33 -7.64
C GLN A 34 -5.20 13.79 -7.28
N ASP A 35 -6.15 14.43 -7.95
CA ASP A 35 -6.43 15.85 -7.74
C ASP A 35 -7.05 16.11 -6.36
N ASP A 36 -7.52 15.06 -5.68
CA ASP A 36 -7.94 15.09 -4.27
C ASP A 36 -6.79 15.37 -3.29
N TYR A 37 -5.52 15.26 -3.72
CA TYR A 37 -4.36 15.34 -2.84
C TYR A 37 -3.32 16.36 -3.30
N GLN A 38 -3.12 17.39 -2.49
CA GLN A 38 -2.10 18.40 -2.73
C GLN A 38 -0.84 18.13 -1.90
N LEU A 39 0.30 17.95 -2.57
CA LEU A 39 1.60 17.80 -1.91
C LEU A 39 2.04 19.13 -1.26
N VAL A 40 2.48 19.08 -0.01
CA VAL A 40 2.93 20.24 0.77
C VAL A 40 4.45 20.30 0.78
N ARG A 41 5.10 19.27 1.32
CA ARG A 41 6.57 19.21 1.42
C ARG A 41 7.07 17.79 1.45
N LYS A 42 8.31 17.61 1.01
CA LYS A 42 9.00 16.32 1.08
C LYS A 42 9.39 15.99 2.53
N LEU A 43 9.05 14.80 2.98
CA LEU A 43 9.43 14.27 4.29
C LEU A 43 10.68 13.40 4.22
N GLY A 44 10.87 12.67 3.12
CA GLY A 44 12.03 11.80 2.97
C GLY A 44 12.10 11.05 1.66
N ARG A 45 13.20 10.32 1.49
CA ARG A 45 13.47 9.49 0.31
C ARG A 45 13.97 8.12 0.73
N GLY A 46 13.30 7.08 0.23
CA GLY A 46 13.71 5.69 0.40
C GLY A 46 14.28 5.10 -0.89
N LYS A 47 14.70 3.84 -0.79
CA LYS A 47 15.15 3.06 -1.96
C LYS A 47 14.05 2.96 -3.02
N TYR A 48 12.82 2.67 -2.59
CA TYR A 48 11.68 2.36 -3.47
C TYR A 48 10.62 3.46 -3.56
N SER A 49 10.73 4.55 -2.78
CA SER A 49 9.70 5.58 -2.72
C SER A 49 10.24 6.94 -2.32
N GLU A 50 9.42 7.96 -2.54
CA GLU A 50 9.55 9.31 -2.00
C GLU A 50 8.30 9.61 -1.19
N VAL A 51 8.48 10.29 -0.05
CA VAL A 51 7.40 10.50 0.91
C VAL A 51 7.21 11.99 1.14
N PHE A 52 5.96 12.42 1.16
CA PHE A 52 5.54 13.81 1.23
C PHE A 52 4.44 13.97 2.29
N GLU A 53 4.42 15.11 2.95
CA GLU A 53 3.23 15.62 3.63
C GLU A 53 2.28 16.16 2.57
N ALA A 54 0.99 15.91 2.71
CA ALA A 54 -0.03 16.34 1.79
C ALA A 54 -1.33 16.73 2.53
N ILE A 55 -2.23 17.39 1.81
CA ILE A 55 -3.57 17.74 2.28
C ILE A 55 -4.56 17.09 1.31
N ASN A 56 -5.54 16.35 1.84
CA ASN A 56 -6.71 15.95 1.08
C ASN A 56 -7.65 17.17 0.96
N VAL A 57 -7.84 17.67 -0.25
CA VAL A 57 -8.60 18.92 -0.49
C VAL A 57 -10.11 18.74 -0.32
N THR A 58 -10.63 17.51 -0.39
CA THR A 58 -12.06 17.22 -0.23
C THR A 58 -12.55 17.39 1.22
N ASN A 59 -11.66 17.15 2.19
CA ASN A 59 -12.00 17.21 3.62
C ASN A 59 -10.99 18.03 4.46
N ASN A 60 -10.04 18.69 3.80
CA ASN A 60 -8.96 19.47 4.40
C ASN A 60 -8.10 18.68 5.42
N GLY A 61 -8.09 17.35 5.31
CA GLY A 61 -7.39 16.45 6.20
C GLY A 61 -5.92 16.31 5.81
N ARG A 62 -5.00 16.40 6.79
CA ARG A 62 -3.59 16.10 6.54
C ARG A 62 -3.38 14.61 6.33
N CYS A 63 -2.54 14.27 5.36
CA CYS A 63 -2.17 12.91 5.04
C CYS A 63 -0.68 12.82 4.68
N VAL A 64 -0.19 11.58 4.59
CA VAL A 64 1.15 11.30 4.07
C VAL A 64 1.01 10.61 2.72
N VAL A 65 1.69 11.14 1.72
CA VAL A 65 1.71 10.59 0.37
C VAL A 65 3.04 9.91 0.10
N LYS A 66 3.00 8.60 -0.17
CA LYS A 66 4.16 7.81 -0.59
C LYS A 66 4.07 7.53 -2.07
N ILE A 67 4.94 8.16 -2.84
CA ILE A 67 5.08 7.97 -4.28
C ILE A 67 6.07 6.82 -4.52
N LEU A 68 5.61 5.75 -5.16
CA LEU A 68 6.46 4.63 -5.52
C LEU A 68 7.31 4.96 -6.75
N LYS A 69 8.60 4.62 -6.69
CA LYS A 69 9.46 4.57 -7.89
C LYS A 69 9.01 3.43 -8.81
N PRO A 70 9.46 3.40 -10.07
CA PRO A 70 9.15 2.30 -10.98
C PRO A 70 9.50 0.92 -10.38
N VAL A 71 8.47 0.14 -10.07
CA VAL A 71 8.58 -1.22 -9.51
C VAL A 71 7.58 -2.16 -10.19
N LYS A 72 7.83 -3.46 -10.10
CA LYS A 72 6.92 -4.47 -10.68
C LYS A 72 5.53 -4.35 -10.06
N LYS A 73 4.47 -4.33 -10.89
CA LYS A 73 3.06 -4.29 -10.46
C LYS A 73 2.72 -5.33 -9.38
N LYS A 74 3.31 -6.53 -9.45
CA LYS A 74 3.18 -7.59 -8.42
C LYS A 74 3.58 -7.13 -7.02
N LYS A 75 4.67 -6.35 -6.89
CA LYS A 75 5.11 -5.80 -5.59
C LYS A 75 4.14 -4.76 -5.06
N ILE A 76 3.61 -3.94 -5.97
CA ILE A 76 2.63 -2.91 -5.67
C ILE A 76 1.35 -3.51 -5.11
N LYS A 77 0.74 -4.47 -5.85
CA LYS A 77 -0.48 -5.14 -5.40
C LYS A 77 -0.29 -5.86 -4.06
N ARG A 78 0.88 -6.47 -3.84
CA ARG A 78 1.21 -7.11 -2.57
C ARG A 78 1.20 -6.13 -1.40
N GLU A 79 1.75 -4.94 -1.59
CA GLU A 79 1.77 -3.90 -0.55
C GLU A 79 0.37 -3.39 -0.24
N ILE A 80 -0.42 -3.07 -1.28
CA ILE A 80 -1.85 -2.69 -1.14
C ILE A 80 -2.60 -3.76 -0.36
N LYS A 81 -2.55 -5.01 -0.83
CA LYS A 81 -3.36 -6.08 -0.24
C LYS A 81 -3.02 -6.36 1.23
N ILE A 82 -1.74 -6.30 1.58
CA ILE A 82 -1.31 -6.46 2.97
C ILE A 82 -1.82 -5.30 3.83
N LEU A 83 -1.73 -4.05 3.35
CA LEU A 83 -2.21 -2.88 4.10
C LEU A 83 -3.73 -2.88 4.26
N GLU A 84 -4.48 -3.33 3.25
CA GLU A 84 -5.93 -3.51 3.35
C GLU A 84 -6.30 -4.60 4.36
N ASN A 85 -5.63 -5.76 4.31
CA ASN A 85 -5.88 -6.85 5.25
C ASN A 85 -5.55 -6.49 6.70
N LEU A 86 -4.61 -5.57 6.92
CA LEU A 86 -4.15 -5.14 8.24
C LEU A 86 -4.75 -3.80 8.69
N ARG A 87 -5.68 -3.24 7.93
CA ARG A 87 -6.38 -2.00 8.27
C ARG A 87 -7.03 -2.13 9.65
N ASP A 88 -6.97 -1.06 10.42
CA ASP A 88 -7.49 -0.96 11.81
C ASP A 88 -6.80 -1.90 12.82
N GLY A 89 -5.70 -2.56 12.41
CA GLY A 89 -4.85 -3.32 13.30
C GLY A 89 -4.11 -2.42 14.31
N PRO A 90 -3.83 -2.92 15.53
CA PRO A 90 -3.19 -2.13 16.57
C PRO A 90 -1.80 -1.66 16.12
N ASN A 91 -1.58 -0.34 16.14
CA ASN A 91 -0.32 0.30 15.75
C ASN A 91 0.09 0.04 14.28
N ILE A 92 -0.86 -0.25 13.38
CA ILE A 92 -0.62 -0.41 11.95
C ILE A 92 -1.04 0.87 11.23
N ILE A 93 -0.21 1.34 10.30
CA ILE A 93 -0.53 2.52 9.50
C ILE A 93 -1.73 2.25 8.60
N THR A 94 -2.68 3.18 8.56
CA THR A 94 -3.92 3.03 7.80
C THR A 94 -3.72 3.50 6.36
N LEU A 95 -3.93 2.60 5.40
CA LEU A 95 -4.04 2.98 3.98
C LEU A 95 -5.42 3.61 3.72
N LYS A 96 -5.45 4.92 3.49
CA LYS A 96 -6.68 5.70 3.20
C LYS A 96 -7.09 5.61 1.73
N ALA A 97 -6.13 5.76 0.82
CA ALA A 97 -6.41 5.75 -0.62
C ALA A 97 -5.20 5.30 -1.45
N VAL A 98 -5.50 4.77 -2.63
CA VAL A 98 -4.52 4.38 -3.64
C VAL A 98 -4.81 5.18 -4.90
N VAL A 99 -3.80 5.89 -5.41
CA VAL A 99 -3.96 6.85 -6.50
C VAL A 99 -2.94 6.53 -7.59
N LYS A 100 -3.33 6.73 -8.86
CA LYS A 100 -2.45 6.54 -10.02
C LYS A 100 -2.13 7.87 -10.67
N ASP A 101 -0.85 8.19 -10.76
CA ASP A 101 -0.41 9.29 -11.59
C ASP A 101 -0.49 8.91 -13.07
N THR A 102 -1.31 9.62 -13.83
CA THR A 102 -1.51 9.41 -15.27
C THR A 102 -0.36 9.94 -16.11
N LEU A 103 0.44 10.89 -15.59
CA LEU A 103 1.56 11.52 -16.28
C LEU A 103 2.87 10.75 -16.03
N VAL A 104 3.12 10.38 -14.78
CA VAL A 104 4.40 9.78 -14.34
C VAL A 104 4.29 8.28 -14.08
N TRP A 105 3.09 7.69 -14.20
CA TRP A 105 2.80 6.26 -13.98
C TRP A 105 3.28 5.74 -12.61
N ASN A 106 3.32 6.60 -11.60
CA ASN A 106 3.65 6.22 -10.24
C ASN A 106 2.38 5.84 -9.46
N LEU A 107 2.53 4.96 -8.48
CA LEU A 107 1.49 4.72 -7.48
C LEU A 107 1.71 5.64 -6.29
N LEU A 108 0.65 6.28 -5.82
CA LEU A 108 0.63 7.05 -4.60
C LEU A 108 -0.22 6.32 -3.55
N PHE A 109 0.33 6.20 -2.34
CA PHE A 109 -0.42 5.76 -1.16
C PHE A 109 -0.68 6.96 -0.27
N CYS A 110 -1.94 7.15 0.11
CA CYS A 110 -2.33 8.14 1.11
C CYS A 110 -2.57 7.44 2.45
N TYR A 111 -1.88 7.90 3.49
CA TYR A 111 -2.03 7.44 4.87
C TYR A 111 -2.62 8.51 5.79
#